data_AF-G1JT82-F1
#
_entry.id   AF-G1JT82-F1
#
_cell.length_a   1.000
_cell.length_b   1.000
_cell.length_c   1.000
_cell.angle_alpha   90.00
_cell.angle_beta   90.00
_cell.angle_gamma   90.00
#
_symmetry.space_group_name_H-M   'P 1'
#
loop_
_entity.id
_entity.type
_entity.pdbx_description
1 polymer ?
#
loop_
_entity_poly.entity_id
_entity_poly.type
_entity_poly.pdbx_seq_one_letter_code
_entity_poly.pdbx_strand_id
1 'polypeptide(L)'
;MPSLGLGDTIPNLEVETTHGKFKLHDFFGDSLAIIFSHPRKSELTLCIREAVQHPGSKVSYPIVSDPKSDIILLLNMVDPAIDSYGNNLPSRVLYIIGPDKKIKLGFLYPGSTGRNVDEVMRVLDALQKAAKHRIATPVNWKPGELVVIQPGVSDDEAKQLFPQGFQTVALPSNKSYLRFTQL
;
A
#
# COMPACT_ATOMS: atom_id res chain seq x y z
N MET A 1 -16.64 -4.90 -13.94
CA MET A 1 -16.67 -4.60 -12.49
C MET A 1 -15.96 -3.29 -12.27
N PRO A 2 -16.40 -2.41 -11.35
CA PRO A 2 -15.67 -1.19 -11.04
C PRO A 2 -14.25 -1.54 -10.57
N SER A 3 -13.26 -0.76 -10.99
CA SER A 3 -11.87 -0.89 -10.55
C SER A 3 -11.77 -0.63 -9.05
N LEU A 4 -11.08 -1.49 -8.31
CA LEU A 4 -10.78 -1.27 -6.89
C LEU A 4 -9.99 0.04 -6.70
N GLY A 5 -10.49 0.91 -5.84
CA GLY A 5 -9.92 2.21 -5.52
C GLY A 5 -9.54 2.36 -4.05
N LEU A 6 -9.05 3.55 -3.69
CA LEU A 6 -8.75 3.91 -2.32
C LEU A 6 -10.02 3.88 -1.46
N GLY A 7 -9.96 3.22 -0.31
CA GLY A 7 -11.09 3.10 0.62
C GLY A 7 -12.02 1.92 0.35
N ASP A 8 -11.89 1.23 -0.78
CA ASP A 8 -12.65 0.01 -1.06
C ASP A 8 -12.19 -1.14 -0.17
N THR A 9 -13.14 -1.93 0.32
CA THR A 9 -12.87 -3.14 1.08
C THR A 9 -12.44 -4.25 0.12
N ILE A 10 -11.28 -4.87 0.38
CA ILE A 10 -10.83 -5.97 -0.45
C ILE A 10 -11.73 -7.19 -0.26
N PRO A 11 -12.10 -7.96 -1.31
CA PRO A 11 -12.96 -9.13 -1.17
C PRO A 11 -12.39 -10.17 -0.20
N ASN A 12 -13.24 -10.77 0.62
CA ASN A 12 -12.84 -11.84 1.53
C ASN A 12 -12.80 -13.20 0.81
N LEU A 13 -11.75 -13.42 0.03
CA LEU A 13 -11.58 -14.64 -0.77
C LEU A 13 -10.99 -15.76 0.06
N GLU A 14 -11.46 -16.98 -0.18
CA GLU A 14 -10.78 -18.19 0.24
C GLU A 14 -9.75 -18.56 -0.83
N VAL A 15 -8.47 -18.65 -0.45
CA VAL A 15 -7.35 -18.82 -1.37
C VAL A 15 -6.51 -20.04 -1.00
N GLU A 16 -6.01 -20.74 -2.03
CA GLU A 16 -5.01 -21.79 -1.86
C GLU A 16 -3.61 -21.18 -1.94
N THR A 17 -2.76 -21.48 -0.96
CA THR A 17 -1.41 -20.91 -0.90
C THR A 17 -0.36 -21.96 -0.58
N THR A 18 0.91 -21.57 -0.73
CA THR A 18 2.07 -22.36 -0.26
C THR A 18 2.07 -22.66 1.24
N HIS A 19 1.27 -21.96 2.03
CA HIS A 19 1.12 -22.18 3.48
C HIS A 19 -0.23 -22.80 3.85
N GLY A 20 -0.91 -23.41 2.87
CA GLY A 20 -2.24 -23.98 3.03
C GLY A 20 -3.35 -23.00 2.64
N LYS A 21 -4.58 -23.41 2.92
CA LYS A 21 -5.79 -22.71 2.51
C LYS A 21 -6.30 -21.81 3.62
N PHE A 22 -6.60 -20.55 3.30
CA PHE A 22 -7.15 -19.60 4.27
C PHE A 22 -7.99 -18.51 3.59
N LYS A 23 -8.79 -17.79 4.37
CA LYS A 23 -9.47 -16.58 3.91
C LYS A 23 -8.58 -15.35 4.08
N LEU A 24 -8.61 -14.45 3.12
CA LEU A 24 -7.78 -13.24 3.10
C LEU A 24 -7.95 -12.40 4.37
N HIS A 25 -9.19 -12.18 4.82
CA HIS A 25 -9.43 -11.32 5.99
C HIS A 25 -8.93 -11.96 7.29
N ASP A 26 -9.03 -13.28 7.41
CA ASP A 26 -8.54 -14.04 8.55
C ASP A 26 -7.00 -13.97 8.61
N PHE A 27 -6.35 -14.02 7.46
CA PHE A 27 -4.90 -13.87 7.37
C PHE A 27 -4.42 -12.45 7.71
N PHE A 28 -5.13 -11.41 7.25
CA PHE A 28 -4.75 -10.03 7.58
C PHE A 28 -4.90 -9.76 9.08
N GLY A 29 -5.93 -10.34 9.72
CA GLY A 29 -6.29 -10.05 11.11
C GLY A 29 -6.42 -8.54 11.34
N ASP A 30 -5.91 -8.05 12.46
CA ASP A 30 -5.89 -6.62 12.80
C ASP A 30 -4.60 -5.90 12.37
N SER A 31 -3.83 -6.52 11.46
CA SER A 31 -2.59 -5.94 10.94
C SER A 31 -2.80 -5.24 9.61
N LEU A 32 -1.89 -4.32 9.31
CA LEU A 32 -1.68 -3.87 7.94
C LEU A 32 -1.14 -5.04 7.10
N ALA A 33 -1.67 -5.20 5.90
CA ALA A 33 -1.26 -6.22 4.94
C ALA A 33 -0.83 -5.57 3.63
N ILE A 34 0.13 -6.21 2.96
CA ILE A 34 0.49 -5.89 1.58
C ILE A 34 0.04 -7.06 0.73
N ILE A 35 -0.54 -6.79 -0.42
CA ILE A 35 -0.92 -7.77 -1.43
C ILE A 35 -0.25 -7.32 -2.72
N PHE A 36 0.50 -8.16 -3.40
CA PHE A 36 1.11 -7.78 -4.68
C PHE A 36 1.15 -8.93 -5.68
N SER A 37 1.11 -8.63 -6.97
CA SER A 37 1.18 -9.62 -8.06
C SER A 37 2.54 -9.59 -8.77
N HIS A 38 2.90 -10.65 -9.50
CA HIS A 38 4.11 -10.74 -10.31
C HIS A 38 3.89 -11.59 -11.57
N PRO A 39 4.40 -11.18 -12.74
CA PRO A 39 4.31 -11.94 -13.99
C PRO A 39 5.28 -13.13 -13.98
N ARG A 40 4.77 -14.34 -13.69
CA ARG A 40 5.49 -15.61 -13.95
C ARG A 40 4.49 -16.67 -14.43
N LYS A 41 4.93 -17.54 -15.36
CA LYS A 41 4.14 -18.72 -15.78
C LYS A 41 3.77 -19.57 -14.57
N SER A 42 2.49 -19.95 -14.50
CA SER A 42 1.86 -20.93 -13.59
C SER A 42 1.93 -20.72 -12.07
N GLU A 43 2.63 -19.70 -11.57
CA GLU A 43 2.69 -19.40 -10.14
C GLU A 43 2.53 -17.89 -9.94
N LEU A 44 1.27 -17.48 -9.80
CA LEU A 44 0.95 -16.18 -9.23
C LEU A 44 1.48 -16.13 -7.82
N THR A 45 2.14 -15.04 -7.47
CA THR A 45 2.68 -14.84 -6.13
C THR A 45 1.97 -13.63 -5.56
N LEU A 46 0.81 -13.86 -4.95
CA LEU A 46 0.19 -12.90 -4.03
C LEU A 46 0.90 -12.98 -2.69
N CYS A 47 1.85 -12.09 -2.45
CA CYS A 47 2.57 -12.10 -1.19
C CYS A 47 1.81 -11.32 -0.16
N ILE A 48 1.73 -11.87 1.05
CA ILE A 48 1.13 -11.19 2.18
C ILE A 48 2.16 -11.05 3.30
N ARG A 49 2.50 -9.78 3.62
CA ARG A 49 3.56 -9.26 4.52
C ARG A 49 4.97 -9.13 3.93
N GLU A 50 5.67 -8.08 4.39
CA GLU A 50 7.00 -7.64 3.96
C GLU A 50 8.06 -8.74 4.05
N ALA A 51 8.82 -8.89 2.97
CA ALA A 51 10.23 -9.26 3.06
C ALA A 51 10.96 -8.59 1.90
N VAL A 52 11.96 -7.77 2.22
CA VAL A 52 13.00 -7.36 1.27
C VAL A 52 13.75 -8.63 0.88
N GLN A 53 13.44 -9.16 -0.30
CA GLN A 53 14.01 -10.41 -0.76
C GLN A 53 15.35 -10.14 -1.44
N HIS A 54 16.43 -10.68 -0.87
CA HIS A 54 17.74 -10.69 -1.51
C HIS A 54 17.88 -11.98 -2.33
N PRO A 55 18.70 -11.99 -3.40
CA PRO A 55 19.04 -13.22 -4.09
C PRO A 55 19.55 -14.27 -3.08
N GLY A 56 18.86 -15.42 -3.00
CA GLY A 56 19.17 -16.50 -2.04
C GLY A 56 18.35 -16.52 -0.74
N SER A 57 17.49 -15.54 -0.49
CA SER A 57 16.59 -15.56 0.69
C SER A 57 15.42 -16.53 0.50
N LYS A 58 15.12 -17.33 1.53
CA LYS A 58 13.90 -18.15 1.59
C LYS A 58 12.67 -17.24 1.60
N VAL A 59 11.64 -17.60 0.82
CA VAL A 59 10.33 -16.94 0.84
C VAL A 59 9.67 -17.21 2.20
N SER A 60 9.31 -16.16 2.94
CA SER A 60 8.68 -16.24 4.27
C SER A 60 7.21 -15.84 4.30
N TYR A 61 6.63 -15.51 3.14
CA TYR A 61 5.25 -15.10 2.97
C TYR A 61 4.47 -16.13 2.13
N PRO A 62 3.15 -16.24 2.29
CA PRO A 62 2.33 -17.11 1.45
C PRO A 62 2.32 -16.61 0.01
N ILE A 63 2.17 -17.56 -0.91
CA ILE A 63 2.01 -17.34 -2.35
C ILE A 63 0.67 -17.95 -2.75
N VAL A 64 -0.27 -17.14 -3.25
CA VAL A 64 -1.60 -17.60 -3.72
C VAL A 64 -1.56 -18.18 -5.11
N SER A 65 -2.14 -19.37 -5.28
CA SER A 65 -2.40 -20.00 -6.58
C SER A 65 -3.67 -19.41 -7.23
N ASP A 66 -3.56 -18.92 -8.46
CA ASP A 66 -4.70 -18.37 -9.25
C ASP A 66 -4.70 -18.92 -10.69
N PRO A 67 -4.91 -20.24 -10.87
CA PRO A 67 -4.78 -20.89 -12.18
C PRO A 67 -5.86 -20.44 -13.18
N LYS A 68 -6.99 -19.90 -12.71
CA LYS A 68 -8.10 -19.43 -13.53
C LYS A 68 -8.05 -17.93 -13.85
N SER A 69 -7.08 -17.20 -13.27
CA SER A 69 -6.98 -15.74 -13.35
C SER A 69 -8.18 -15.00 -12.72
N ASP A 70 -9.03 -15.70 -11.97
CA ASP A 70 -10.23 -15.12 -11.36
C ASP A 70 -9.84 -14.08 -10.31
N ILE A 71 -8.77 -14.33 -9.56
CA ILE A 71 -8.32 -13.44 -8.49
C ILE A 71 -7.70 -12.17 -9.09
N ILE A 72 -6.85 -12.28 -10.11
CA ILE A 72 -6.29 -11.07 -10.74
C ILE A 72 -7.34 -10.24 -11.47
N LEU A 73 -8.34 -10.87 -12.08
CA LEU A 73 -9.46 -10.16 -12.70
C LEU A 73 -10.28 -9.43 -11.63
N LEU A 74 -10.59 -10.12 -10.52
CA LEU A 74 -11.36 -9.55 -9.43
C LEU A 74 -10.63 -8.42 -8.72
N LEU A 75 -9.31 -8.54 -8.56
CA LEU A 75 -8.48 -7.54 -7.90
C LEU A 75 -7.92 -6.48 -8.86
N ASN A 76 -8.32 -6.49 -10.14
CA ASN A 76 -7.83 -5.56 -11.17
C ASN A 76 -6.29 -5.54 -11.29
N MET A 77 -5.66 -6.71 -11.23
CA MET A 77 -4.21 -6.92 -11.30
C MET A 77 -3.74 -7.48 -12.65
N VAL A 78 -4.45 -7.18 -13.73
CA VAL A 78 -4.19 -7.73 -15.06
C VAL A 78 -3.21 -6.86 -15.84
N ASP A 79 -2.25 -7.48 -16.51
CA ASP A 79 -1.32 -6.81 -17.42
C ASP A 79 -1.98 -6.56 -18.78
N PRO A 80 -1.65 -5.45 -19.48
CA PRO A 80 -2.10 -5.27 -20.85
C PRO A 80 -1.55 -6.34 -21.81
N ALA A 81 -0.44 -7.00 -21.48
CA ALA A 81 0.06 -8.13 -22.25
C ALA A 81 -0.68 -9.43 -21.91
N ILE A 82 -0.84 -10.28 -22.94
CA ILE A 82 -1.35 -11.64 -22.82
C ILE A 82 -0.23 -12.64 -23.10
N ASP A 83 -0.37 -13.87 -22.60
CA ASP A 83 0.57 -14.93 -22.92
C ASP A 83 0.40 -15.44 -24.36
N SER A 84 1.30 -16.34 -24.78
CA SER A 84 1.28 -16.95 -26.12
C SER A 84 0.02 -17.79 -26.42
N TYR A 85 -0.77 -18.11 -25.40
CA TYR A 85 -2.01 -18.88 -25.50
C TYR A 85 -3.25 -17.99 -25.41
N GLY A 86 -3.07 -16.67 -25.29
CA GLY A 86 -4.15 -15.69 -25.19
C GLY A 86 -4.71 -15.49 -23.77
N ASN A 87 -4.04 -16.01 -22.74
CA ASN A 87 -4.47 -15.85 -21.36
C ASN A 87 -4.00 -14.52 -20.77
N ASN A 88 -4.79 -14.00 -19.84
CA ASN A 88 -4.42 -12.84 -19.03
C ASN A 88 -3.19 -13.14 -18.17
N LEU A 89 -2.30 -12.15 -18.04
CA LEU A 89 -1.15 -12.21 -17.15
C LEU A 89 -1.37 -11.28 -15.95
N PRO A 90 -0.87 -11.61 -14.76
CA PRO A 90 -0.76 -10.64 -13.69
C PRO A 90 0.21 -9.53 -14.06
N SER A 91 -0.18 -8.28 -13.83
CA SER A 91 0.75 -7.15 -13.83
C SER A 91 1.56 -7.11 -12.52
N ARG A 92 2.30 -6.04 -12.26
CA ARG A 92 3.05 -5.84 -10.99
C ARG A 92 2.29 -4.90 -10.05
N VAL A 93 1.02 -5.20 -9.79
CA VAL A 93 0.19 -4.42 -8.88
C VAL A 93 0.59 -4.69 -7.43
N LEU A 94 0.48 -3.67 -6.57
CA LEU A 94 0.61 -3.79 -5.12
C LEU A 94 -0.48 -2.96 -4.45
N TYR A 95 -1.18 -3.54 -3.49
CA TYR A 95 -2.09 -2.86 -2.58
C TYR A 95 -1.58 -2.92 -1.15
N ILE A 96 -1.66 -1.79 -0.45
CA ILE A 96 -1.53 -1.73 1.01
C ILE A 96 -2.94 -1.70 1.60
N ILE A 97 -3.22 -2.62 2.51
CA ILE A 97 -4.54 -2.86 3.09
C ILE A 97 -4.47 -2.59 4.59
N GLY A 98 -5.37 -1.76 5.09
CA GLY A 98 -5.45 -1.46 6.52
C GLY A 98 -6.08 -2.57 7.33
N PRO A 99 -6.02 -2.50 8.68
CA PRO A 99 -6.73 -3.41 9.58
C PRO A 99 -8.24 -3.47 9.32
N ASP A 100 -8.81 -2.37 8.82
CA ASP A 100 -10.20 -2.23 8.40
C ASP A 100 -10.52 -2.91 7.04
N LYS A 101 -9.56 -3.68 6.49
CA LYS A 101 -9.66 -4.41 5.21
C LYS A 101 -9.80 -3.50 3.98
N LYS A 102 -9.60 -2.19 4.16
CA LYS A 102 -9.70 -1.21 3.08
C LYS A 102 -8.35 -0.92 2.45
N ILE A 103 -8.36 -0.68 1.14
CA ILE A 103 -7.18 -0.25 0.39
C ILE A 103 -6.76 1.15 0.84
N LYS A 104 -5.50 1.28 1.27
CA LYS A 104 -4.86 2.53 1.71
C LYS A 104 -3.96 3.13 0.64
N LEU A 105 -3.39 2.28 -0.21
CA LEU A 105 -2.53 2.69 -1.31
C LEU A 105 -2.49 1.59 -2.38
N GLY A 106 -2.33 1.99 -3.64
CA GLY A 106 -2.13 1.09 -4.77
C GLY A 106 -0.97 1.56 -5.67
N PHE A 107 -0.12 0.64 -6.08
CA PHE A 107 0.87 0.83 -7.15
C PHE A 107 0.51 -0.06 -8.33
N LEU A 108 0.49 0.50 -9.54
CA LEU A 108 0.27 -0.24 -10.78
C LEU A 108 1.51 -0.09 -11.66
N TYR A 109 2.26 -1.17 -11.83
CA TYR A 109 3.43 -1.25 -12.68
C TYR A 109 3.19 -2.31 -13.75
N PRO A 110 3.51 -2.07 -15.03
CA PRO A 110 3.44 -3.11 -16.06
C PRO A 110 4.46 -4.21 -15.78
N GLY A 111 4.27 -5.39 -16.36
CA GLY A 111 5.17 -6.53 -16.20
C GLY A 111 6.62 -6.23 -16.62
N SER A 112 6.82 -5.25 -17.49
CA SER A 112 8.13 -4.76 -17.98
C SER A 112 8.90 -3.88 -16.99
N THR A 113 8.26 -3.32 -15.96
CA THR A 113 8.90 -2.35 -15.05
C THR A 113 8.94 -2.88 -13.62
N GLY A 114 10.14 -3.06 -13.08
CA GLY A 114 10.34 -3.45 -11.68
C GLY A 114 9.78 -2.40 -10.69
N ARG A 115 9.28 -2.87 -9.54
CA ARG A 115 8.84 -1.99 -8.43
C ARG A 115 10.04 -1.42 -7.69
N ASN A 116 9.88 -0.23 -7.13
CA ASN A 116 10.82 0.32 -6.17
C ASN A 116 10.39 -0.10 -4.75
N VAL A 117 11.17 -0.96 -4.10
CA VAL A 117 10.85 -1.44 -2.75
C VAL A 117 11.08 -0.34 -1.70
N ASP A 118 12.07 0.52 -1.89
CA ASP A 118 12.32 1.65 -0.96
C ASP A 118 11.10 2.58 -0.90
N GLU A 119 10.43 2.79 -2.04
CA GLU A 119 9.20 3.58 -2.09
C GLU A 119 8.05 2.89 -1.33
N VAL A 120 7.93 1.56 -1.43
CA VAL A 120 6.93 0.78 -0.67
C VAL A 120 7.16 0.93 0.83
N MET A 121 8.41 0.80 1.30
CA MET A 121 8.76 0.99 2.71
C MET A 121 8.48 2.43 3.17
N ARG A 122 8.87 3.43 2.35
CA ARG A 122 8.68 4.85 2.66
C ARG A 122 7.19 5.20 2.80
N VAL A 123 6.33 4.72 1.90
CA VAL A 123 4.89 4.97 2.02
C VAL A 123 4.25 4.18 3.15
N LEU A 124 4.78 3.01 3.51
CA LEU A 124 4.30 2.28 4.67
C LEU A 124 4.53 3.09 5.95
N ASP A 125 5.74 3.63 6.14
CA ASP A 125 6.05 4.52 7.26
C ASP A 125 5.15 5.76 7.27
N ALA A 126 4.95 6.38 6.10
CA ALA A 126 4.08 7.54 5.96
C ALA A 126 2.62 7.23 6.36
N LEU A 127 2.06 6.11 5.89
CA LEU A 127 0.70 5.67 6.21
C LEU A 127 0.55 5.37 7.70
N GLN A 128 1.51 4.69 8.31
CA GLN A 128 1.49 4.38 9.74
C GLN A 128 1.58 5.64 10.59
N LYS A 129 2.42 6.62 10.22
CA LYS A 129 2.52 7.91 10.90
C LYS A 129 1.23 8.73 10.76
N ALA A 130 0.68 8.84 9.55
CA ALA A 130 -0.56 9.57 9.30
C ALA A 130 -1.80 8.92 9.97
N ALA A 131 -1.77 7.60 10.20
CA ALA A 131 -2.82 6.92 10.95
C ALA A 131 -2.79 7.21 12.47
N LYS A 132 -1.60 7.50 13.02
CA LYS A 132 -1.40 7.76 14.47
C LYS A 132 -1.41 9.24 14.82
N HIS A 133 -1.00 10.09 13.90
CA HIS A 133 -0.84 11.53 14.11
C HIS A 133 -1.67 12.27 13.07
N ARG A 134 -2.32 13.39 13.44
CA ARG A 134 -3.14 14.20 12.52
C ARG A 134 -2.28 15.02 11.54
N ILE A 135 -1.48 14.32 10.73
CA ILE A 135 -0.46 14.86 9.83
C ILE A 135 -0.60 14.28 8.42
N ALA A 136 0.17 14.84 7.50
CA ALA A 136 0.43 14.34 6.16
C ALA A 136 1.94 14.47 5.87
N THR A 137 2.50 13.55 5.09
CA THR A 137 3.90 13.62 4.65
C THR A 137 4.01 14.41 3.34
N PRO A 138 4.91 15.41 3.22
CA PRO A 138 5.07 16.20 2.00
C PRO A 138 5.65 15.38 0.83
N VAL A 139 5.73 16.02 -0.34
CA VAL A 139 6.39 15.44 -1.52
C VAL A 139 7.83 15.05 -1.20
N ASN A 140 8.26 13.88 -1.69
CA ASN A 140 9.60 13.31 -1.48
C ASN A 140 10.00 13.08 -0.01
N TRP A 141 9.05 13.16 0.94
CA TRP A 141 9.32 12.99 2.37
C TRP A 141 10.03 11.67 2.67
N LYS A 142 11.04 11.75 3.53
CA LYS A 142 11.76 10.59 4.10
C LYS A 142 11.58 10.52 5.61
N PRO A 143 11.68 9.32 6.22
CA PRO A 143 11.69 9.17 7.67
C PRO A 143 12.70 10.10 8.35
N GLY A 144 12.24 10.86 9.34
CA GLY A 144 13.02 11.86 10.06
C GLY A 144 12.81 13.30 9.58
N GLU A 145 12.31 13.52 8.35
CA GLU A 145 11.99 14.85 7.84
C GLU A 145 10.66 15.39 8.40
N LEU A 146 10.50 16.71 8.31
CA LEU A 146 9.30 17.41 8.76
C LEU A 146 8.04 16.91 8.03
N VAL A 147 6.95 16.84 8.78
CA VAL A 147 5.61 16.52 8.25
C VAL A 147 4.72 17.76 8.27
N VAL A 148 3.61 17.70 7.55
CA VAL A 148 2.62 18.77 7.49
C VAL A 148 1.45 18.46 8.42
N ILE A 149 1.06 19.39 9.27
CA ILE A 149 -0.16 19.27 10.08
C ILE A 149 -1.36 19.34 9.16
N GLN A 150 -2.32 18.41 9.30
CA GLN A 150 -3.51 18.40 8.45
C GLN A 150 -4.25 19.74 8.51
N PRO A 151 -4.73 20.29 7.37
CA PRO A 151 -5.40 21.59 7.34
C PRO A 151 -6.62 21.71 8.26
N GLY A 152 -7.28 20.59 8.58
CA GLY A 152 -8.45 20.56 9.46
C GLY A 152 -8.16 20.65 10.97
N VAL A 153 -6.89 20.68 11.37
CA VAL A 153 -6.48 20.85 12.78
C VAL A 153 -6.41 22.34 13.10
N SER A 154 -7.09 22.83 14.14
CA SER A 154 -7.00 24.24 14.52
C SER A 154 -5.63 24.59 15.11
N ASP A 155 -5.26 25.87 15.23
CA ASP A 155 -3.96 26.24 15.81
C ASP A 155 -3.86 25.88 17.30
N ASP A 156 -4.97 25.95 18.05
CA ASP A 156 -4.97 25.55 19.46
C ASP A 156 -4.90 24.04 19.63
N GLU A 157 -5.57 23.27 18.77
CA GLU A 157 -5.40 21.81 18.72
C GLU A 157 -3.97 21.43 18.31
N ALA A 158 -3.38 22.13 17.33
CA ALA A 158 -2.01 21.91 16.89
C ALA A 158 -0.99 22.14 18.02
N LYS A 159 -1.16 23.18 18.84
CA LYS A 159 -0.29 23.44 20.00
C LYS A 159 -0.36 22.30 21.04
N GLN A 160 -1.52 21.67 21.19
CA GLN A 160 -1.70 20.53 22.10
C GLN A 160 -1.12 19.23 21.53
N LEU A 161 -1.35 18.96 20.24
CA LEU A 161 -0.87 17.76 19.56
C LEU A 161 0.64 17.78 19.30
N PHE A 162 1.22 18.96 19.12
CA PHE A 162 2.63 19.16 18.78
C PHE A 162 3.29 20.15 19.75
N PRO A 163 3.50 19.77 21.03
CA PRO A 163 4.07 20.64 22.06
C PRO A 163 5.51 21.09 21.77
N GLN A 164 6.24 20.35 20.92
CA GLN A 164 7.54 20.74 20.36
C GLN A 164 7.46 21.95 19.41
N GLY A 165 6.26 22.36 19.02
CA GLY A 165 6.00 23.48 18.13
C GLY A 165 5.86 23.09 16.66
N PHE A 166 5.48 24.07 15.86
CA PHE A 166 5.33 23.96 14.41
C PHE A 166 5.62 25.29 13.73
N GLN A 167 6.00 25.24 12.45
CA GLN A 167 6.30 26.40 11.62
C GLN A 167 5.19 26.60 10.60
N THR A 168 4.56 27.78 10.62
CA THR A 168 3.58 28.18 9.61
C THR A 168 4.26 28.93 8.48
N VAL A 169 4.06 28.47 7.25
CA VAL A 169 4.59 29.16 6.06
C VAL A 169 3.68 30.33 5.69
N ALA A 170 4.27 31.51 5.50
CA ALA A 170 3.56 32.67 4.96
C ALA A 170 3.26 32.44 3.47
N LEU A 171 1.98 32.46 3.11
CA LEU A 171 1.51 32.25 1.74
C LEU A 171 0.92 33.55 1.18
N PRO A 172 1.01 33.80 -0.15
CA PRO A 172 0.36 34.95 -0.78
C PRO A 172 -1.16 35.04 -0.56
N SER A 173 -1.79 33.90 -0.26
CA SER A 173 -3.22 33.81 0.07
C SER A 173 -3.58 34.30 1.49
N ASN A 174 -2.59 34.60 2.34
CA ASN A 174 -2.74 34.89 3.77
C ASN A 174 -3.42 33.78 4.59
N LYS A 175 -3.53 32.56 4.04
CA LYS A 175 -4.04 31.38 4.77
C LYS A 175 -2.89 30.65 5.46
N SER A 176 -3.14 30.16 6.68
CA SER A 176 -2.16 29.50 7.55
C SER A 176 -2.22 27.96 7.49
N TYR A 177 -2.62 27.37 6.37
CA TYR A 177 -2.82 25.91 6.30
C TYR A 177 -1.51 25.11 6.16
N LEU A 178 -0.45 25.72 5.63
CA LEU A 178 0.84 25.04 5.41
C LEU A 178 1.69 25.15 6.67
N ARG A 179 1.58 24.15 7.55
CA ARG A 179 2.26 24.11 8.85
C ARG A 179 3.12 22.86 8.96
N PHE A 180 4.40 23.03 9.24
CA PHE A 180 5.37 21.94 9.37
C PHE A 180 5.71 21.66 10.83
N THR A 181 5.85 20.39 11.19
CA THR A 181 6.29 19.98 12.53
C THR A 181 7.16 18.73 12.45
N GLN A 182 7.95 18.51 13.50
CA GLN A 182 8.72 17.27 13.70
C GLN A 182 7.82 16.22 14.35
N LEU A 183 7.93 14.95 13.95
CA LEU A 183 7.32 13.81 14.65
C LEU A 183 8.34 13.05 15.47
#